data_AF-A0A946I6W5-F1
#
_entry.id   AF-A0A946I6W5-F1
#
_cell.length_a   1.000
_cell.length_b   1.000
_cell.length_c   1.000
_cell.angle_alpha   90.00
_cell.angle_beta   90.00
_cell.angle_gamma   90.00
#
_symmetry.space_group_name_H-M   'P 1'
#
loop_
_entity.id
_entity.type
_entity.pdbx_description
1 polymer ?
#
loop_
_entity_poly.entity_id
_entity_poly.type
_entity_poly.pdbx_seq_one_letter_code
_entity_poly.pdbx_strand_id
1 'polypeptide(L)' 'MMKTKLEYIWLDGYFPTQNMRSKTKVVEDFDGTV' A
#
# COMPACT_ATOMS: atom_id res chain seq x y z
N MET A 1 -1.50 -13.65 17.17
CA MET A 1 -0.89 -12.55 16.39
C MET A 1 -1.96 -11.82 15.64
N MET A 2 -1.98 -10.50 15.75
CA MET A 2 -2.91 -9.67 14.97
C MET A 2 -2.31 -9.46 13.59
N LYS A 3 -3.05 -9.81 12.54
CA LYS A 3 -2.66 -9.53 11.16
C LYS A 3 -3.27 -8.22 10.71
N THR A 4 -2.43 -7.29 10.27
CA THR A 4 -2.86 -6.00 9.71
C THR A 4 -2.58 -5.96 8.21
N LYS A 5 -3.51 -5.39 7.45
CA LYS A 5 -3.35 -5.11 6.01
C LYS A 5 -2.96 -3.65 5.85
N LEU A 6 -1.80 -3.40 5.25
CA LEU A 6 -1.32 -2.07 4.88
C LEU A 6 -1.48 -1.89 3.37
N GLU A 7 -2.23 -0.88 2.95
CA GLU A 7 -2.42 -0.58 1.53
C GLU A 7 -1.41 0.51 1.11
N TYR A 8 -0.47 0.13 0.26
CA TYR A 8 0.47 1.07 -0.35
C TYR A 8 -0.14 1.60 -1.63
N ILE A 9 -0.23 2.91 -1.80
CA ILE A 9 -0.81 3.57 -2.97
C ILE A 9 0.24 4.51 -3.58
N TRP A 10 0.39 4.47 -4.90
CA TRP A 10 1.29 5.37 -5.64
C TRP A 10 0.79 5.60 -7.06
N LEU A 11 1.37 6.58 -7.76
CA LEU A 11 1.10 6.83 -9.18
C LEU A 11 2.12 6.08 -10.05
N ASP A 12 1.67 5.57 -11.19
CA ASP A 12 2.59 5.03 -12.20
C ASP A 12 3.27 6.15 -13.01
N GLY A 13 4.18 5.74 -13.92
CA GLY A 13 4.91 6.65 -14.81
C GLY A 13 4.26 6.84 -16.18
N TYR A 14 2.99 6.49 -16.37
CA TYR A 14 2.36 6.56 -17.69
C TYR A 14 2.08 8.01 -18.12
N PHE A 15 2.24 8.30 -19.40
CA PHE A 15 1.93 9.59 -20.03
C PHE A 15 0.93 9.36 -21.18
N PRO A 16 -0.07 10.24 -21.40
CA PRO A 16 -0.28 11.57 -20.80
C PRO A 16 -0.89 11.58 -19.40
N THR A 17 -1.51 10.47 -18.97
CA THR A 17 -2.26 10.41 -17.71
C THR A 17 -1.78 9.25 -16.87
N GLN A 18 -1.33 9.54 -15.65
CA GLN A 18 -0.91 8.53 -14.70
C GLN A 18 -2.12 7.78 -14.13
N ASN A 19 -1.92 6.52 -13.77
CA ASN A 19 -2.91 5.73 -13.06
C ASN A 19 -2.48 5.47 -11.62
N MET A 20 -3.46 5.34 -10.74
CA MET A 20 -3.20 4.85 -9.38
C MET A 20 -2.85 3.36 -9.41
N ARG A 21 -1.83 3.01 -8.64
CA ARG A 21 -1.41 1.64 -8.38
C ARG A 21 -1.51 1.40 -6.89
N SER A 22 -1.82 0.17 -6.52
CA SER A 22 -1.83 -0.20 -5.12
C SER A 22 -1.26 -1.60 -4.89
N LYS A 23 -0.83 -1.85 -3.65
CA LYS A 23 -0.38 -3.16 -3.20
C LYS A 23 -0.67 -3.32 -1.71
N THR A 24 -1.36 -4.40 -1.38
CA THR A 24 -1.57 -4.80 0.00
C THR A 24 -0.36 -5.56 0.55
N LYS A 25 0.17 -5.12 1.70
CA LYS A 25 1.14 -5.86 2.50
C LYS A 25 0.45 -6.37 3.77
N VAL A 26 0.53 -7.68 4.01
CA VAL A 26 0.06 -8.26 5.27
C VAL A 26 1.22 -8.28 6.24
N VAL A 27 1.05 -7.68 7.41
CA VAL A 27 2.03 -7.62 8.49
C VAL A 27 1.44 -8.21 9.75
N GLU A 28 2.28 -8.83 10.57
CA GLU A 28 1.93 -9.33 11.89
C GLU A 28 2.36 -8.30 12.95
N ASP A 29 1.55 -8.14 13.99
CA ASP A 29 1.83 -7.33 15.18
C ASP A 29 2.19 -5.86 14.88
N PHE A 30 1.44 -5.25 13.95
CA PHE A 30 1.57 -3.83 13.61
C PHE A 30 1.09 -2.91 14.74
N ASP A 31 1.94 -1.98 15.16
CA ASP A 31 1.72 -1.09 16.31
C ASP A 31 0.98 0.22 15.98
N GLY A 32 0.61 0.43 14.71
CA GLY A 32 -0.10 1.62 14.27
C GLY A 32 0.80 2.77 13.79
N THR A 33 2.12 2.60 13.78
CA THR A 33 3.07 3.64 13.37
C THR A 33 3.61 3.37 11.96
N VAL A 34 3.54 4.36 11.06
CA VAL A 34 4.04 4.29 9.66
C VAL A 34 5.11 5.34 9.44
#